data_AF-X1U6T9-F1
#
_entry.id   AF-X1U6T9-F1
#
_cell.length_a   1.000
_cell.length_b   1.000
_cell.length_c   1.000
_cell.angle_alpha   90.00
_cell.angle_beta   90.00
_cell.angle_gamma   90.00
#
_symmetry.space_group_name_H-M   'P 1'
#
loop_
_entity.id
_entity.type
_entity.pdbx_description
1 polymer ?
#
loop_
_entity_poly.entity_id
_entity_poly.type
_entity_poly.pdbx_seq_one_letter_code
_entity_poly.pdbx_strand_id
1 'polypeptide(L)'
;ITYEEDVTHDDKDVMGIFVPPEDVLFGLKSMETVERMVDEKLSQKRTVIWDIVYYSLPKYLNLVLKQNPNVLCLLWLSEKHYIKKGSLGDKLVKNRHKLISKECYKSFTGYAYGQLHRMTHIAPTGKLGAKRKELVERFGFDVKNASHLIRLCYE
;
A
#
# COMPACT_ATOMS: atom_id res chain seq x y z
N ILE A 1 6.42 15.64 37.61
CA ILE A 1 6.93 15.24 36.29
C ILE A 1 5.71 15.14 35.39
N THR A 2 5.40 16.23 34.70
CA THR A 2 4.27 16.32 33.77
C THR A 2 4.67 15.53 32.54
N TYR A 3 4.03 14.39 32.29
CA TYR A 3 4.16 13.72 31.00
C TYR A 3 3.56 14.67 29.96
N GLU A 4 4.41 15.28 29.13
CA GLU A 4 3.95 15.93 27.91
C GLU A 4 3.26 14.84 27.08
N GLU A 5 1.93 14.91 26.94
CA GLU A 5 1.20 13.95 26.09
C GLU A 5 1.73 14.10 24.66
N ASP A 6 2.39 13.05 24.17
CA ASP A 6 3.05 12.99 22.87
C ASP A 6 2.08 13.33 21.72
N VAL A 7 2.57 14.06 20.72
CA VAL A 7 1.84 14.31 19.46
C VAL A 7 1.69 12.99 18.70
N THR A 8 0.47 12.47 18.61
CA THR A 8 0.17 11.23 17.90
C THR A 8 0.00 11.48 16.41
N HIS A 9 0.71 10.71 15.59
CA HIS A 9 0.59 10.70 14.14
C HIS A 9 0.00 9.36 13.72
N ASP A 10 -1.19 9.38 13.12
CA ASP A 10 -1.83 8.19 12.56
C ASP A 10 -1.68 8.21 11.04
N ASP A 11 -1.05 7.21 10.46
CA ASP A 11 -0.96 7.06 9.00
C ASP A 11 -2.12 6.19 8.50
N LYS A 12 -2.84 6.66 7.48
CA LYS A 12 -3.93 5.92 6.81
C LYS A 12 -3.66 5.77 5.32
N ASP A 13 -3.44 4.53 4.89
CA ASP A 13 -3.34 4.18 3.49
C ASP A 13 -4.74 3.98 2.87
N VAL A 14 -5.04 4.72 1.81
CA VAL A 14 -6.29 4.59 1.05
C VAL A 14 -5.94 4.26 -0.39
N MET A 15 -6.39 3.10 -0.87
CA MET A 15 -6.35 2.79 -2.29
C MET A 15 -7.74 2.80 -2.92
N GLY A 16 -7.82 3.28 -4.15
CA GLY A 16 -9.03 3.25 -4.94
C GLY A 16 -8.78 2.84 -6.38
N ILE A 17 -9.88 2.50 -7.06
CA ILE A 17 -9.88 2.18 -8.48
C ILE A 17 -10.93 3.07 -9.14
N PHE A 18 -10.58 3.69 -10.26
CA PHE A 18 -11.51 4.51 -11.03
C PHE A 18 -11.57 4.08 -12.50
N VAL A 19 -12.70 4.33 -13.15
CA VAL A 19 -12.82 4.19 -14.60
C VAL A 19 -12.35 5.52 -15.19
N PRO A 20 -11.25 5.55 -15.97
CA PRO A 20 -10.76 6.79 -16.54
C PRO A 20 -11.67 7.26 -17.69
N PRO A 21 -11.60 8.55 -18.08
CA PRO A 21 -12.33 9.07 -19.23
C PRO A 21 -11.94 8.37 -20.54
N GLU A 22 -12.81 8.51 -21.56
CA GLU A 22 -12.66 7.82 -22.85
C GLU A 22 -11.33 8.11 -23.55
N ASP A 23 -10.84 9.35 -23.49
CA ASP A 23 -9.56 9.74 -24.09
C ASP A 23 -8.36 9.00 -23.47
N VAL A 24 -8.42 8.65 -22.18
CA VAL A 24 -7.43 7.80 -21.52
C VAL A 24 -7.62 6.33 -21.89
N LEU A 25 -8.87 5.85 -22.01
CA LEU A 25 -9.16 4.48 -22.42
C LEU A 25 -8.72 4.17 -23.86
N PHE A 26 -8.90 5.13 -24.76
CA PHE A 26 -8.46 5.03 -26.16
C PHE A 26 -6.97 5.34 -26.34
N GLY A 27 -6.24 5.66 -25.26
CA GLY A 27 -4.80 5.93 -25.30
C GLY A 27 -4.43 7.29 -25.89
N LEU A 28 -5.39 8.21 -26.05
CA LEU A 28 -5.15 9.59 -26.48
C LEU A 28 -4.49 10.43 -25.36
N LYS A 29 -4.75 10.05 -24.10
CA LYS A 29 -4.08 10.60 -22.92
C LYS A 29 -3.62 9.45 -22.01
N SER A 30 -2.70 9.76 -21.09
CA SER A 30 -2.29 8.83 -20.04
C SER A 30 -2.70 9.35 -18.68
N MET A 31 -3.43 8.53 -17.93
CA MET A 31 -3.75 8.74 -16.52
C MET A 31 -3.84 7.37 -15.85
N GLU A 32 -2.68 6.86 -15.42
CA GLU A 32 -2.58 5.53 -14.82
C GLU A 32 -2.82 5.55 -13.31
N THR A 33 -2.28 6.56 -12.63
CA THR A 33 -2.31 6.68 -11.17
C THR A 33 -2.55 8.14 -10.79
N VAL A 34 -3.35 8.35 -9.75
CA VAL A 34 -3.52 9.65 -9.08
C VAL A 34 -3.14 9.47 -7.62
N GLU A 35 -2.12 10.19 -7.17
CA GLU A 35 -1.60 10.12 -5.80
C GLU A 35 -1.86 11.45 -5.08
N ARG A 36 -2.20 11.37 -3.79
CA ARG A 36 -2.41 12.54 -2.95
C ARG A 36 -2.07 12.21 -1.50
N MET A 37 -1.24 13.03 -0.88
CA MET A 37 -1.01 13.02 0.55
C MET A 37 -1.79 14.17 1.20
N VAL A 38 -2.51 13.90 2.29
CA VAL A 38 -3.30 14.92 3.00
C VAL A 38 -3.03 14.84 4.49
N ASP A 39 -2.61 15.96 5.09
CA ASP A 39 -2.47 16.10 6.53
C ASP A 39 -3.75 16.67 7.13
N GLU A 40 -4.47 15.86 7.90
CA GLU A 40 -5.68 16.26 8.60
C GLU A 40 -5.39 16.47 10.09
N LYS A 41 -5.44 17.73 10.54
CA LYS A 41 -5.31 18.08 11.96
C LYS A 41 -6.64 17.85 12.66
N LEU A 42 -6.73 16.81 13.49
CA LEU A 42 -7.90 16.54 14.31
C LEU A 42 -7.88 17.32 15.63
N SER A 43 -6.69 17.66 16.15
CA SER A 43 -6.51 18.52 17.31
C SER A 43 -5.10 19.14 17.31
N GLN A 44 -4.78 19.97 18.30
CA GLN A 44 -3.43 20.52 18.48
C GLN A 44 -2.34 19.45 18.64
N LYS A 45 -2.71 18.25 19.12
CA LYS A 45 -1.76 17.14 19.39
C LYS A 45 -2.00 15.90 18.52
N ARG A 46 -2.92 15.96 17.54
CA ARG A 46 -3.24 14.81 16.70
C ARG A 46 -3.40 15.21 15.24
N THR A 47 -2.55 14.60 14.42
CA THR A 47 -2.59 14.72 12.96
C THR A 47 -2.73 13.34 12.35
N VAL A 48 -3.62 13.20 11.39
CA VAL A 48 -3.76 11.99 10.57
C VAL A 48 -3.17 12.29 9.19
N ILE A 49 -2.26 11.45 8.73
CA ILE A 49 -1.69 11.54 7.38
C ILE A 49 -2.43 10.53 6.52
N TRP A 50 -3.09 11.02 5.47
CA TRP A 50 -3.76 10.18 4.50
C TRP A 50 -2.85 10.00 3.29
N ASP A 51 -2.40 8.77 3.05
CA ASP A 51 -1.67 8.40 1.83
C ASP A 51 -2.67 7.77 0.85
N ILE A 52 -3.08 8.55 -0.15
CA ILE A 52 -4.19 8.20 -1.05
C ILE A 52 -3.64 7.89 -2.44
N VAL A 53 -3.94 6.71 -2.95
CA VAL A 53 -3.61 6.30 -4.31
C VAL A 53 -4.82 5.77 -5.05
N TYR A 54 -5.08 6.29 -6.25
CA TYR A 54 -6.12 5.79 -7.14
C TYR A 54 -5.48 5.25 -8.42
N TYR A 55 -5.78 4.00 -8.75
CA TYR A 55 -5.38 3.39 -10.02
C TYR A 55 -6.52 3.48 -11.04
N SER A 56 -6.19 3.79 -12.28
CA SER A 56 -7.15 3.58 -13.36
C SER A 56 -7.44 2.08 -13.50
N LEU A 57 -8.66 1.71 -13.89
CA LEU A 57 -9.06 0.31 -14.02
C LEU A 57 -8.09 -0.50 -14.91
N PRO A 58 -7.63 -0.02 -16.08
CA PRO A 58 -6.64 -0.74 -16.87
C PRO A 58 -5.31 -0.97 -16.13
N LYS A 59 -4.79 0.06 -15.44
CA LYS A 59 -3.56 -0.04 -14.65
C LYS A 59 -3.72 -1.07 -13.53
N TYR A 60 -4.82 -0.99 -12.80
CA TYR A 60 -5.14 -1.90 -11.71
C TYR A 60 -5.19 -3.35 -12.20
N LEU A 61 -5.92 -3.62 -13.29
CA LEU A 61 -6.02 -4.96 -13.87
C LEU A 61 -4.65 -5.48 -14.31
N ASN A 62 -3.81 -4.65 -14.93
CA ASN A 62 -2.45 -5.02 -15.29
C ASN A 62 -1.60 -5.42 -14.07
N LEU A 63 -1.72 -4.70 -12.94
CA LEU A 63 -1.01 -5.03 -11.71
C LEU A 63 -1.54 -6.31 -11.06
N VAL A 64 -2.85 -6.51 -11.06
CA VAL A 64 -3.50 -7.73 -10.55
C VAL A 64 -3.11 -8.95 -11.38
N LEU A 65 -3.09 -8.84 -12.71
CA LEU A 65 -2.68 -9.95 -13.59
C LEU A 65 -1.22 -10.34 -13.36
N LYS A 66 -0.36 -9.37 -13.04
CA LYS A 66 1.02 -9.59 -12.57
C LYS A 66 1.13 -10.07 -11.13
N GLN A 67 0.00 -10.31 -10.46
CA GLN A 67 -0.10 -10.80 -9.09
C GLN A 67 0.64 -9.91 -8.09
N ASN A 68 0.59 -8.59 -8.28
CA ASN A 68 1.25 -7.63 -7.37
C ASN A 68 0.57 -7.66 -5.98
N PRO A 69 1.27 -8.04 -4.90
CA PRO A 69 0.65 -8.27 -3.59
C PRO A 69 -0.09 -7.06 -3.03
N ASN A 70 0.46 -5.86 -3.24
CA ASN A 70 -0.08 -4.64 -2.61
C ASN A 70 -1.46 -4.28 -3.14
N VAL A 71 -1.69 -4.41 -4.45
CA VAL A 71 -3.00 -4.09 -5.05
C VAL A 71 -3.96 -5.27 -5.01
N LEU A 72 -3.43 -6.50 -4.93
CA LEU A 72 -4.22 -7.71 -4.89
C LEU A 72 -5.11 -7.74 -3.64
N CYS A 73 -4.58 -7.27 -2.51
CA CYS A 73 -5.29 -7.15 -1.23
C CYS A 73 -6.66 -6.47 -1.35
N LEU A 74 -6.85 -5.53 -2.28
CA LEU A 74 -8.13 -4.81 -2.45
C LEU A 74 -9.32 -5.71 -2.81
N LEU A 75 -9.06 -6.87 -3.45
CA LEU A 75 -10.11 -7.83 -3.80
C LEU A 75 -10.52 -8.75 -2.64
N TRP A 76 -9.74 -8.79 -1.55
CA TRP A 76 -9.98 -9.62 -0.36
C TRP A 76 -10.22 -8.81 0.91
N LEU A 77 -10.47 -7.50 0.80
CA LEU A 77 -10.86 -6.69 1.95
C LEU A 77 -12.17 -7.19 2.53
N SER A 78 -12.29 -7.19 3.86
CA SER A 78 -13.58 -7.39 4.52
C SER A 78 -14.48 -6.17 4.30
N GLU A 79 -15.80 -6.39 4.28
CA GLU A 79 -16.79 -5.37 3.90
C GLU A 79 -16.63 -4.05 4.67
N LYS A 80 -16.25 -4.11 5.95
CA LYS A 80 -16.01 -2.93 6.80
C LYS A 80 -14.84 -2.02 6.36
N HIS A 81 -13.93 -2.51 5.50
CA HIS A 81 -12.78 -1.74 5.02
C HIS A 81 -13.03 -1.10 3.64
N TYR A 82 -14.17 -1.38 2.99
CA TYR A 82 -14.56 -0.63 1.80
C TYR A 82 -15.15 0.71 2.21
N ILE A 83 -14.42 1.81 1.96
CA ILE A 83 -14.94 3.17 2.16
C ILE A 83 -16.09 3.45 1.19
N LYS A 84 -15.92 3.03 -0.07
CA LYS A 84 -16.94 3.11 -1.12
C LYS A 84 -16.75 1.95 -2.10
N LYS A 85 -17.81 1.21 -2.36
CA LYS A 85 -17.84 0.12 -3.35
C LYS A 85 -19.12 0.21 -4.16
N GLY A 86 -19.00 0.53 -5.44
CA GLY A 86 -20.12 0.56 -6.38
C GLY A 86 -20.38 -0.80 -7.03
N SER A 87 -21.41 -0.89 -7.86
CA SER A 87 -21.81 -2.13 -8.54
C SER A 87 -20.70 -2.74 -9.40
N LEU A 88 -19.84 -1.92 -10.03
CA LEU A 88 -18.67 -2.39 -10.77
C LEU A 88 -17.60 -2.99 -9.85
N GLY A 89 -17.37 -2.36 -8.68
CA GLY A 89 -16.46 -2.90 -7.66
C GLY A 89 -16.94 -4.24 -7.13
N ASP A 90 -18.25 -4.39 -6.88
CA ASP A 90 -18.84 -5.67 -6.49
C ASP A 90 -18.65 -6.74 -7.56
N LYS A 91 -18.87 -6.41 -8.84
CA LYS A 91 -18.61 -7.34 -9.95
C LYS A 91 -17.14 -7.77 -9.97
N LEU A 92 -16.21 -6.85 -9.77
CA LEU A 92 -14.79 -7.13 -9.74
C LEU A 92 -14.43 -8.09 -8.59
N VAL A 93 -14.87 -7.78 -7.36
CA VAL A 93 -14.65 -8.61 -6.17
C VAL A 93 -15.29 -9.99 -6.30
N LYS A 94 -16.52 -10.09 -6.84
CA LYS A 94 -17.19 -11.38 -7.09
C LYS A 94 -16.39 -12.26 -8.06
N ASN A 95 -15.71 -11.67 -9.03
CA ASN A 95 -14.89 -12.38 -10.02
C ASN A 95 -13.41 -12.51 -9.63
N ARG A 96 -13.00 -12.14 -8.40
CA ARG A 96 -11.59 -12.17 -7.96
C ARG A 96 -10.87 -13.50 -8.19
N HIS A 97 -11.58 -14.62 -8.08
CA HIS A 97 -11.05 -15.96 -8.31
C HIS A 97 -10.56 -16.18 -9.76
N LYS A 98 -11.06 -15.40 -10.74
CA LYS A 98 -10.62 -15.43 -12.13
C LYS A 98 -9.36 -14.60 -12.40
N LEU A 99 -8.98 -13.76 -11.44
CA LEU A 99 -7.86 -12.83 -11.56
C LEU A 99 -6.57 -13.35 -10.90
N ILE A 100 -6.66 -14.46 -10.16
CA ILE A 100 -5.52 -15.13 -9.54
C ILE A 100 -4.92 -16.18 -10.48
N SER A 101 -3.60 -16.30 -10.44
CA SER A 101 -2.86 -17.36 -11.12
C SER A 101 -1.75 -17.91 -10.23
N LYS A 102 -1.16 -19.06 -10.61
CA LYS A 102 -0.02 -19.66 -9.91
C LYS A 102 1.23 -18.76 -9.91
N GLU A 103 1.29 -17.74 -10.76
CA GLU A 103 2.37 -16.74 -10.74
C GLU A 103 2.37 -15.91 -9.45
N CYS A 104 1.29 -15.94 -8.65
CA CYS A 104 1.25 -15.27 -7.35
C CYS A 104 2.37 -15.76 -6.44
N TYR A 105 2.69 -17.06 -6.46
CA TYR A 105 3.78 -17.61 -5.67
C TYR A 105 5.12 -16.92 -5.99
N LYS A 106 5.46 -16.78 -7.29
CA LYS A 106 6.71 -16.11 -7.70
C LYS A 106 6.71 -14.63 -7.35
N SER A 107 5.59 -13.95 -7.54
CA SER A 107 5.46 -12.54 -7.19
C SER A 107 5.67 -12.33 -5.68
N PHE A 108 4.88 -13.01 -4.85
CA PHE A 108 4.94 -12.88 -3.39
C PHE A 108 6.31 -13.24 -2.83
N THR A 109 6.89 -14.35 -3.27
CA THR A 109 8.26 -14.76 -2.86
C THR A 109 9.31 -13.73 -3.30
N GLY A 110 9.22 -13.19 -4.51
CA GLY A 110 10.11 -12.12 -4.98
C GLY A 110 10.01 -10.84 -4.16
N TYR A 111 8.80 -10.40 -3.82
CA TYR A 111 8.59 -9.25 -2.92
C TYR A 111 9.12 -9.53 -1.51
N ALA A 112 8.85 -10.72 -0.96
CA ALA A 112 9.33 -11.14 0.35
C ALA A 112 10.86 -11.14 0.39
N TYR A 113 11.51 -11.76 -0.59
CA TYR A 113 12.97 -11.75 -0.70
C TYR A 113 13.52 -10.31 -0.80
N GLY A 114 12.86 -9.44 -1.57
CA GLY A 114 13.22 -8.03 -1.63
C GLY A 114 13.11 -7.30 -0.30
N GLN A 115 12.09 -7.61 0.52
CA GLN A 115 11.97 -7.07 1.88
C GLN A 115 13.07 -7.62 2.80
N LEU A 116 13.33 -8.93 2.76
CA LEU A 116 14.40 -9.57 3.53
C LEU A 116 15.78 -8.97 3.20
N HIS A 117 16.06 -8.75 1.92
CA HIS A 117 17.30 -8.13 1.48
C HIS A 117 17.42 -6.70 2.04
N ARG A 118 16.39 -5.85 1.93
CA ARG A 118 16.41 -4.49 2.49
C ARG A 118 16.43 -4.46 4.02
N MET A 119 15.91 -5.49 4.67
CA MET A 119 15.93 -5.64 6.12
C MET A 119 17.36 -5.84 6.65
N THR A 120 18.15 -6.64 5.93
CA THR A 120 19.52 -7.03 6.31
C THR A 120 20.59 -6.12 5.71
N HIS A 121 20.34 -5.56 4.53
CA HIS A 121 21.24 -4.66 3.81
C HIS A 121 20.69 -3.24 3.88
N ILE A 122 20.78 -2.66 5.08
CA ILE A 122 20.28 -1.32 5.38
C ILE A 122 20.97 -0.31 4.45
N ALA A 123 20.16 0.46 3.71
CA ALA A 123 20.68 1.46 2.79
C ALA A 123 21.56 2.48 3.55
N PRO A 124 22.58 3.06 2.89
CA PRO A 124 23.40 4.12 3.50
C PRO A 124 22.50 5.19 4.12
N THR A 125 22.82 5.57 5.35
CA THR A 125 22.03 6.35 6.30
C THR A 125 21.48 7.69 5.77
N GLY A 126 21.87 8.17 4.59
CA GLY A 126 21.30 9.37 3.98
C GLY A 126 19.82 9.27 3.56
N LYS A 127 19.29 8.06 3.32
CA LYS A 127 17.89 7.86 2.85
C LYS A 127 16.89 7.42 3.93
N LEU A 128 17.35 7.11 5.15
CA LEU A 128 16.50 6.68 6.25
C LEU A 128 16.10 7.87 7.13
N GLY A 129 14.81 7.99 7.46
CA GLY A 129 14.32 8.96 8.44
C GLY A 129 14.86 8.67 9.85
N ALA A 130 14.96 9.70 10.69
CA ALA A 130 15.56 9.62 12.03
C ALA A 130 15.00 8.49 12.90
N LYS A 131 13.66 8.39 13.01
CA LYS A 131 12.98 7.30 13.76
C LYS A 131 13.37 5.91 13.26
N ARG A 132 13.52 5.75 11.93
CA ARG A 132 13.84 4.45 11.32
C ARG A 132 15.30 4.07 11.59
N LYS A 133 16.21 5.05 11.67
CA LYS A 133 17.61 4.82 12.09
C LYS A 133 17.70 4.36 13.54
N GLU A 134 16.99 5.03 14.45
CA GLU A 134 16.99 4.67 15.87
C GLU A 134 16.51 3.22 16.09
N LEU A 135 15.45 2.81 15.39
CA LEU A 135 14.97 1.42 15.44
C LEU A 135 16.00 0.43 14.90
N VAL A 136 16.71 0.78 13.83
CA VAL A 136 17.79 -0.06 13.29
C VAL A 136 18.95 -0.18 14.28
N GLU A 137 19.38 0.92 14.90
CA GLU A 137 20.43 0.93 15.93
C GLU A 137 20.03 0.08 17.14
N ARG A 138 18.75 0.14 17.54
CA ARG A 138 18.22 -0.61 18.67
C ARG A 138 18.08 -2.11 18.41
N PHE A 139 17.61 -2.51 17.23
CA PHE A 139 17.24 -3.91 16.94
C PHE A 139 18.22 -4.63 15.99
N GLY A 140 19.16 -3.93 15.37
CA GLY A 140 20.16 -4.48 14.45
C GLY A 140 19.65 -4.75 13.03
N PHE A 141 18.37 -4.44 12.74
CA PHE A 141 17.78 -4.59 11.41
C PHE A 141 16.61 -3.63 11.19
N ASP A 142 16.16 -3.50 9.94
CA ASP A 142 15.05 -2.62 9.60
C ASP A 142 13.68 -3.21 9.94
N VAL A 143 13.11 -2.79 11.06
CA VAL A 143 11.81 -3.29 11.58
C VAL A 143 10.64 -3.05 10.62
N LYS A 144 10.67 -1.98 9.81
CA LYS A 144 9.62 -1.71 8.81
C LYS A 144 9.65 -2.75 7.69
N ASN A 145 10.83 -3.04 7.15
CA ASN A 145 10.98 -4.09 6.14
C ASN A 145 10.68 -5.47 6.72
N ALA A 146 11.03 -5.73 7.99
CA ALA A 146 10.68 -6.97 8.67
C ALA A 146 9.16 -7.16 8.79
N SER A 147 8.43 -6.12 9.19
CA SER A 147 6.96 -6.15 9.24
C SER A 147 6.35 -6.42 7.85
N HIS A 148 6.85 -5.75 6.81
CA HIS A 148 6.40 -6.00 5.45
C HIS A 148 6.71 -7.43 4.96
N LEU A 149 7.85 -8.01 5.35
CA LEU A 149 8.20 -9.39 5.04
C LEU A 149 7.22 -10.36 5.69
N ILE A 150 6.97 -10.22 7.00
CA ILE A 150 6.04 -11.10 7.72
C ILE A 150 4.64 -11.04 7.11
N ARG A 151 4.16 -9.84 6.77
CA ARG A 151 2.88 -9.66 6.06
C ARG A 151 2.81 -10.51 4.79
N LEU A 152 3.83 -10.41 3.93
CA LEU A 152 3.89 -11.14 2.65
C LEU A 152 3.99 -12.66 2.82
N CYS A 153 4.51 -13.15 3.94
CA CYS A 153 4.57 -14.58 4.23
C CYS A 153 3.27 -15.14 4.81
N TYR A 154 2.40 -14.28 5.37
CA TYR A 154 1.13 -14.68 5.99
C TYR A 154 -0.07 -14.59 5.03
N GLU A 155 0.02 -13.73 4.01
CA GLU A 155 -0.96 -13.60 2.92
C GLU A 155 -0.94 -14.81 1.96
#